data_AF-A0A920BMY4-F1
#
_entry.id   AF-A0A920BMY4-F1
#
_cell.length_a   1.000
_cell.length_b   1.000
_cell.length_c   1.000
_cell.angle_alpha   90.00
_cell.angle_beta   90.00
_cell.angle_gamma   90.00
#
_symmetry.space_group_name_H-M   'P 1'
#
loop_
_entity.id
_entity.type
_entity.pdbx_description
1 polymer ?
#
loop_
_entity_poly.entity_id
_entity_poly.type
_entity_poly.pdbx_seq_one_letter_code
_entity_poly.pdbx_strand_id
1 'polypeptide(L)' 'MDSTAISLCMDNDLPIVVFDLMGDGNVGQILAGKQVGTAVS' A
#
# COMPACT_ATOMS: atom_id res chain seq x y z
N MET A 1 -10.08 6.88 1.75
CA MET A 1 -8.88 7.06 2.59
C MET A 1 -8.91 8.49 3.10
N ASP A 2 -8.75 8.71 4.40
CA ASP A 2 -8.83 10.05 5.00
C ASP A 2 -7.53 10.82 4.75
N SER A 3 -7.63 12.07 4.33
CA SER A 3 -6.48 12.91 3.95
C SER A 3 -5.50 13.11 5.10
N THR A 4 -5.96 13.14 6.35
CA THR A 4 -5.13 13.28 7.55
C THR A 4 -4.20 12.08 7.76
N ALA A 5 -4.69 10.86 7.49
CA ALA A 5 -3.89 9.65 7.61
C ALA A 5 -2.82 9.57 6.51
N ILE A 6 -3.14 10.01 5.29
CA ILE A 6 -2.17 10.07 4.19
C ILE A 6 -1.09 11.11 4.49
N SER A 7 -1.48 12.31 4.94
CA SER A 7 -0.53 13.35 5.34
C SER A 7 0.42 12.88 6.45
N LEU A 8 -0.09 12.20 7.47
CA LEU A 8 0.77 11.65 8.53
C LEU A 8 1.76 10.61 7.99
N CYS A 9 1.34 9.76 7.06
CA CYS A 9 2.22 8.77 6.45
C CYS A 9 3.29 9.43 5.56
N MET A 10 2.92 10.44 4.77
CA MET A 10 3.87 11.22 3.95
C MET A 10 4.88 11.97 4.82
N ASP A 11 4.43 12.61 5.91
CA ASP A 11 5.29 13.36 6.84
C ASP A 11 6.31 12.47 7.57
N ASN A 12 6.06 11.16 7.65
CA ASN A 12 6.93 10.18 8.31
C ASN A 12 7.64 9.24 7.31
N ASP A 13 7.63 9.56 6.02
CA ASP A 13 8.19 8.72 4.96
C ASP A 13 7.73 7.25 5.03
N LEU A 14 6.48 7.03 5.46
CA LEU A 14 5.90 5.70 5.59
C LEU A 14 5.34 5.26 4.22
N PRO A 15 5.92 4.25 3.58
CA PRO A 15 5.44 3.78 2.29
C PRO A 15 4.06 3.13 2.44
N ILE A 16 3.07 3.64 1.69
CA ILE A 16 1.72 3.08 1.67
C ILE A 16 1.56 2.27 0.40
N VAL A 17 1.18 0.99 0.52
CA VAL A 17 0.85 0.16 -0.64
C VAL A 17 -0.63 -0.15 -0.64
N VAL A 18 -1.34 0.35 -1.66
CA VAL A 18 -2.78 0.14 -1.85
C VAL A 18 -2.97 -0.99 -2.85
N PHE A 19 -3.54 -2.10 -2.40
CA PHE A 19 -3.81 -3.27 -3.25
C PHE A 19 -5.18 -3.87 -2.93
N ASP A 20 -5.69 -4.68 -3.86
CA ASP A 20 -6.95 -5.40 -3.66
C ASP A 20 -6.70 -6.70 -2.89
N LEU A 21 -7.37 -6.86 -1.74
CA LEU A 21 -7.28 -8.06 -0.91
C LEU A 21 -8.00 -9.26 -1.55
N MET A 22 -9.04 -9.02 -2.34
CA MET A 22 -9.85 -10.07 -2.97
C MET A 22 -9.27 -10.53 -4.31
N GLY A 23 -8.27 -9.82 -4.85
CA GLY A 23 -7.55 -10.25 -6.03
C GLY A 23 -6.75 -11.51 -5.76
N ASP A 24 -6.91 -12.51 -6.63
CA ASP A 24 -6.38 -13.85 -6.44
C ASP A 24 -4.84 -13.82 -6.26
N GLY A 25 -4.37 -14.24 -5.08
CA GLY A 25 -2.95 -14.32 -4.76
C GLY A 25 -2.25 -12.99 -4.41
N ASN A 26 -2.94 -11.85 -4.38
CA ASN A 26 -2.33 -10.54 -4.13
C ASN A 26 -1.58 -10.46 -2.79
N VAL A 27 -2.14 -11.03 -1.72
CA VAL A 27 -1.50 -11.08 -0.39
C VAL A 27 -0.19 -11.89 -0.42
N GLY A 28 -0.16 -13.00 -1.14
CA GLY A 28 1.07 -13.79 -1.28
C GLY A 28 2.13 -13.07 -2.11
N GLN A 29 1.71 -12.40 -3.19
CA GLN A 29 2.61 -11.64 -4.06
C GLN A 29 3.21 -10.42 -3.35
N ILE A 30 2.42 -9.69 -2.53
CA ILE A 30 2.93 -8.51 -1.82
C ILE A 30 3.91 -8.88 -0.69
N LEU A 31 3.65 -9.97 0.02
CA LEU A 31 4.59 -10.52 1.01
C LEU A 31 5.89 -11.02 0.35
N ALA A 32 5.81 -11.48 -0.90
CA ALA A 32 6.98 -11.84 -1.70
C ALA A 32 7.73 -10.62 -2.27
N GLY A 33 7.32 -9.39 -1.93
CA GLY A 33 7.95 -8.14 -2.38
C GLY A 33 7.66 -7.78 -3.84
N LYS A 34 6.66 -8.42 -4.47
CA LYS A 34 6.22 -8.02 -5.81
C LYS A 34 5.37 -6.76 -5.72
N GLN A 35 5.52 -5.92 -6.74
CA GLN A 35 4.76 -4.68 -6.84
C GLN A 35 3.32 -5.00 -7.25
N VAL A 36 2.42 -5.01 -6.26
CA VAL A 36 0.99 -5.28 -6.42
C VAL A 36 0.24 -4.04 -5.98
N GLY A 37 -0.58 -3.49 -6.87
CA GLY A 37 -1.33 -2.26 -6.62
C GLY A 37 -0.49 -0.99 -6.81
N THR A 38 -0.80 0.05 -6.05
CA THR A 38 -0.21 1.39 -6.18
C THR A 38 0.56 1.74 -4.92
N ALA A 39 1.84 2.12 -5.08
CA ALA A 39 2.63 2.71 -4.01
C ALA A 39 2.35 4.22 -3.94
N VAL A 40 2.07 4.72 -2.75
CA VAL A 40 1.93 6.14 -2.45
C VAL A 40 3.08 6.53 -1.51
N SER A 41 3.81 7.56 -1.92
CA SER A 41 4.97 8.14 -1.24
C SER A 41 4.85 9.66 -1.26
#